data_AF-A0A956IWZ6-F1
#
_entry.id   AF-A0A956IWZ6-F1
#
_cell.length_a   1.000
_cell.length_b   1.000
_cell.length_c   1.000
_cell.angle_alpha   90.00
_cell.angle_beta   90.00
_cell.angle_gamma   90.00
#
_symmetry.space_group_name_H-M   'P 1'
#
loop_
_entity.id
_entity.type
_entity.pdbx_description
1 polymer ?
#
loop_
_entity_poly.entity_id
_entity_poly.type
_entity_poly.pdbx_seq_one_letter_code
_entity_poly.pdbx_strand_id
1 'polypeptide(L)'
;MVRGRPRAEDHLDEIAMGCARGRTLTGIARDLGLSYRQVWLRGSTLRLKIADMTRDTAWLDHEARTWVEVGRFWCARQGIELPEP
;
A
#
# COMPACT_ATOMS: atom_id res chain seq x y z
N MET A 1 4.63 16.18 -23.23
CA MET A 1 4.83 15.42 -21.98
C MET A 1 3.52 15.42 -21.22
N VAL A 2 2.80 14.31 -21.17
CA VAL A 2 1.58 14.20 -20.35
C VAL A 2 2.02 14.26 -18.90
N ARG A 3 1.88 15.43 -18.25
CA ARG A 3 1.96 15.55 -16.79
C ARG A 3 0.80 14.75 -16.23
N GLY A 4 1.02 13.46 -15.98
CA GLY A 4 0.09 12.64 -15.23
C GLY A 4 -0.22 13.35 -13.93
N ARG A 5 -1.51 13.43 -13.57
CA ARG A 5 -1.96 14.02 -12.31
C ARG A 5 -1.14 13.40 -11.17
N PRO A 6 -0.63 14.19 -10.21
CA PRO A 6 0.08 13.64 -9.06
C PRO A 6 -0.80 12.56 -8.43
N ARG A 7 -0.24 11.36 -8.23
CA ARG A 7 -0.97 10.34 -7.49
C ARG A 7 -1.18 10.88 -6.09
N ALA A 8 -2.41 10.79 -5.61
CA ALA A 8 -2.73 11.18 -4.26
C ALA A 8 -2.04 10.17 -3.31
N GLU A 9 -1.03 10.65 -2.58
CA GLU A 9 -0.22 9.87 -1.62
C GLU A 9 -0.80 9.93 -0.19
N ASP A 10 -2.02 10.47 -0.05
CA ASP A 10 -2.74 10.48 1.19
C ASP A 10 -3.16 9.05 1.59
N HIS A 11 -3.14 8.80 2.90
CA HIS A 11 -3.53 7.54 3.53
C HIS A 11 -2.70 6.30 3.13
N LEU A 12 -1.49 6.48 2.58
CA LEU A 12 -0.62 5.34 2.23
C LEU A 12 -0.23 4.51 3.46
N ASP A 13 0.06 5.17 4.57
CA ASP A 13 0.43 4.51 5.82
C ASP A 13 -0.75 3.75 6.42
N GLU A 14 -1.94 4.34 6.42
CA GLU A 14 -3.16 3.70 6.91
C GLU A 14 -3.58 2.51 6.06
N ILE A 15 -3.42 2.60 4.74
CA ILE A 15 -3.64 1.48 3.82
C ILE A 15 -2.60 0.38 4.08
N ALA A 16 -1.32 0.74 4.22
CA ALA A 16 -0.27 -0.23 4.51
C ALA A 16 -0.49 -0.95 5.85
N MET A 17 -0.88 -0.22 6.90
CA MET A 17 -1.23 -0.79 8.21
C MET A 17 -2.44 -1.74 8.10
N GLY A 18 -3.49 -1.31 7.39
CA GLY A 18 -4.66 -2.15 7.14
C GLY A 18 -4.30 -3.45 6.43
N CYS A 19 -3.45 -3.36 5.38
CA CYS A 19 -2.95 -4.51 4.66
C CYS A 19 -2.05 -5.40 5.53
N ALA A 20 -1.16 -4.82 6.34
CA ALA A 20 -0.26 -5.55 7.24
C ALA A 20 -1.01 -6.39 8.28
N ARG A 21 -2.19 -5.90 8.71
CA ARG A 21 -3.13 -6.60 9.60
C ARG A 21 -3.99 -7.66 8.88
N GLY A 22 -3.83 -7.85 7.57
CA GLY A 22 -4.63 -8.80 6.79
C GLY A 22 -6.06 -8.32 6.50
N ARG A 23 -6.36 -7.02 6.65
CA ARG A 23 -7.68 -6.48 6.32
C ARG A 23 -7.86 -6.44 4.81
N THR A 24 -9.10 -6.65 4.37
CA THR A 24 -9.44 -6.57 2.94
C THR A 24 -9.38 -5.11 2.47
N LEU A 25 -9.03 -4.90 1.20
CA LEU A 25 -9.00 -3.55 0.62
C LEU A 25 -10.37 -2.85 0.72
N THR A 26 -11.48 -3.60 0.64
CA THR A 26 -12.83 -3.08 0.83
C THR A 26 -13.08 -2.62 2.27
N GLY A 27 -12.60 -3.35 3.27
CA GLY A 27 -12.70 -2.95 4.68
C GLY A 27 -11.89 -1.69 4.97
N ILE A 28 -10.66 -1.63 4.44
CA ILE A 28 -9.78 -0.46 4.54
C ILE A 28 -10.43 0.76 3.86
N ALA A 29 -11.00 0.57 2.67
CA ALA A 29 -11.71 1.62 1.95
C ALA A 29 -12.88 2.18 2.76
N ARG A 30 -13.68 1.31 3.39
CA ARG A 30 -14.79 1.73 4.25
C ARG A 30 -14.33 2.58 5.43
N ASP A 31 -13.28 2.17 6.11
CA ASP A 31 -12.78 2.85 7.32
C ASP A 31 -12.14 4.21 7.00
N LEU A 32 -11.55 4.35 5.80
CA LEU A 32 -10.95 5.60 5.34
C LEU A 32 -11.93 6.50 4.57
N GLY A 33 -13.18 6.08 4.38
CA GLY A 33 -14.15 6.82 3.56
C GLY A 33 -13.76 6.92 2.08
N LEU A 34 -12.98 5.96 1.59
CA LEU A 34 -12.47 5.91 0.21
C LEU A 34 -13.23 4.86 -0.61
N SER A 35 -13.15 4.99 -1.94
CA SER A 35 -13.57 3.90 -2.83
C SER A 35 -12.53 2.78 -2.88
N TYR A 36 -12.98 1.55 -3.13
CA TYR A 36 -12.09 0.40 -3.36
C TYR A 36 -11.01 0.71 -4.42
N ARG A 37 -11.40 1.39 -5.51
CA ARG A 37 -10.48 1.76 -6.59
C ARG A 37 -9.38 2.72 -6.12
N GLN A 38 -9.70 3.68 -5.25
CA GLN A 38 -8.69 4.58 -4.68
C GLN A 38 -7.69 3.81 -3.81
N VAL A 39 -8.19 2.93 -2.93
CA VAL A 39 -7.32 2.09 -2.09
C VAL A 39 -6.45 1.18 -2.93
N TRP A 40 -6.99 0.56 -3.98
CA TRP A 40 -6.23 -0.29 -4.89
C TRP A 40 -5.11 0.50 -5.60
N LEU A 41 -5.42 1.68 -6.16
CA LEU A 41 -4.42 2.53 -6.84
C LEU A 41 -3.31 3.01 -5.89
N ARG A 42 -3.68 3.29 -4.64
CA ARG A 42 -2.73 3.67 -3.57
C ARG A 42 -1.89 2.48 -3.12
N GLY A 43 -2.48 1.29 -3.03
CA GLY A 43 -1.76 0.03 -2.84
C GLY A 43 -0.73 -0.23 -3.96
N SER A 44 -1.10 -0.03 -5.23
CA SER A 44 -0.15 -0.12 -6.34
C SER A 44 0.94 0.96 -6.25
N THR A 45 0.64 2.12 -5.67
CA THR A 45 1.63 3.16 -5.38
C THR A 45 2.62 2.72 -4.30
N LEU A 46 2.16 2.04 -3.25
CA LEU A 46 3.04 1.41 -2.25
C LEU A 46 4.02 0.44 -2.91
N ARG A 47 3.53 -0.47 -3.76
CA ARG A 47 4.38 -1.43 -4.51
C ARG A 47 5.45 -0.73 -5.34
N LEU A 48 5.08 0.32 -6.07
CA LEU A 48 6.01 1.11 -6.87
C LEU A 48 7.09 1.77 -6.01
N LYS A 49 6.70 2.38 -4.88
CA LYS A 49 7.65 2.98 -3.96
C LYS A 49 8.57 1.93 -3.36
N ILE A 50 8.05 0.76 -2.99
CA ILE A 50 8.87 -0.35 -2.48
C ILE A 50 9.85 -0.83 -3.55
N ALA A 51 9.40 -1.08 -4.77
CA ALA A 51 10.26 -1.50 -5.87
C ALA A 51 11.39 -0.49 -6.14
N ASP A 52 11.10 0.81 -6.08
CA ASP A 52 12.13 1.85 -6.22
C ASP A 52 13.11 1.86 -5.05
N MET A 53 12.63 1.69 -3.82
CA MET A 53 13.46 1.61 -2.60
C MET A 53 14.37 0.38 -2.57
N THR A 54 13.85 -0.79 -2.97
CA THR A 54 14.60 -2.07 -2.95
C THR A 54 15.38 -2.33 -4.23
N ARG A 55 15.14 -1.52 -5.29
CA ARG A 55 15.60 -1.78 -6.66
C ARG A 55 15.18 -3.16 -7.18
N ASP A 56 14.06 -3.67 -6.68
CA ASP A 56 13.51 -4.99 -7.03
C ASP A 56 12.12 -4.85 -7.65
N THR A 57 12.00 -5.18 -8.94
CA THR A 57 10.73 -5.11 -9.66
C THR A 57 9.75 -6.23 -9.29
N ALA A 58 10.17 -7.27 -8.56
CA ALA A 58 9.30 -8.35 -8.12
C ALA A 58 8.17 -7.83 -7.20
N TRP A 59 8.34 -6.68 -6.56
CA TRP A 59 7.30 -6.03 -5.75
C TRP A 59 6.11 -5.52 -6.58
N LEU A 60 6.29 -5.32 -7.88
CA LEU A 60 5.22 -4.90 -8.79
C LEU A 60 4.30 -6.07 -9.17
N ASP A 61 4.77 -7.30 -9.04
CA ASP A 61 4.00 -8.49 -9.36
C ASP A 61 3.01 -8.83 -8.24
N HIS A 62 1.73 -8.82 -8.60
CA HIS A 62 0.62 -9.08 -7.67
C HIS A 62 0.53 -10.54 -7.22
N GLU A 63 1.09 -11.48 -7.99
CA GLU A 63 1.12 -12.90 -7.65
C GLU A 63 2.33 -13.24 -6.79
N ALA A 64 3.48 -12.60 -7.05
CA ALA A 64 4.71 -12.84 -6.30
C ALA A 64 4.65 -12.30 -4.86
N ARG A 65 3.92 -11.20 -4.62
CA ARG A 65 3.80 -10.57 -3.30
C ARG A 65 2.35 -10.25 -2.97
N THR A 66 1.91 -10.71 -1.82
CA THR A 66 0.58 -10.41 -1.28
C THR A 66 0.49 -8.98 -0.74
N TRP A 67 -0.73 -8.46 -0.60
CA TRP A 67 -0.95 -7.15 0.03
C TRP A 67 -0.44 -7.10 1.48
N VAL A 68 -0.50 -8.22 2.20
CA VAL A 68 0.01 -8.31 3.58
C VAL A 68 1.51 -8.10 3.63
N GLU A 69 2.26 -8.75 2.73
CA GLU A 69 3.72 -8.57 2.63
C GLU A 69 4.09 -7.14 2.27
N VAL A 70 3.38 -6.54 1.31
CA VAL A 70 3.55 -5.13 0.92
C VAL A 70 3.33 -4.20 2.12
N GLY A 71 2.24 -4.41 2.86
CA GLY A 71 1.90 -3.61 4.04
C GLY A 71 2.94 -3.75 5.16
N ARG A 72 3.35 -4.99 5.48
CA ARG A 72 4.36 -5.27 6.52
C ARG A 72 5.71 -4.67 6.16
N PHE A 73 6.16 -4.83 4.91
CA PHE A 73 7.42 -4.26 4.45
C PHE A 73 7.40 -2.74 4.54
N TRP A 74 6.31 -2.10 4.09
CA TRP A 74 6.16 -0.65 4.20
C TRP A 74 6.21 -0.17 5.65
N CYS A 75 5.42 -0.78 6.54
CA CYS A 75 5.40 -0.39 7.95
C CYS A 75 6.77 -0.55 8.61
N ALA A 76 7.44 -1.68 8.38
CA ALA A 76 8.79 -1.91 8.89
C ALA A 76 9.79 -0.87 8.36
N ARG A 77 9.67 -0.46 7.09
CA ARG A 77 10.57 0.52 6.48
C ARG A 77 10.35 1.94 7.00
N GLN A 78 9.11 2.29 7.33
CA GLN A 78 8.73 3.59 7.88
C GLN A 78 8.88 3.67 9.41
N GLY A 79 9.20 2.55 10.08
CA GLY A 79 9.21 2.50 11.55
C GLY A 79 7.81 2.64 12.16
N ILE A 80 6.77 2.30 11.40
CA ILE A 80 5.38 2.31 11.89
C ILE A 80 5.19 1.04 12.71
N GLU A 81 5.05 1.20 14.02
CA GLU A 81 4.64 0.10 14.89
C GLU A 81 3.21 -0.30 14.55
N LEU A 82 3.03 -1.59 14.26
CA LEU A 82 1.70 -2.17 14.17
C LEU A 82 1.22 -2.34 15.62
N PRO A 83 0.23 -1.56 16.12
CA PRO A 83 -0.32 -1.83 17.44
C PRO A 83 -0.91 -3.23 17.44
N GLU A 84 -0.73 -3.91 18.58
CA GLU A 84 -1.13 -5.30 18.79
C GLU A 84 -2.60 -5.54 18.38
N PRO A 85 -2.92 -6.76 17.88
CA PRO A 85 -4.21 -7.08 17.27
C PRO A 85 -5.42 -6.88 18.17
#